data_AF-A0AAV2PRD7-F1
#
_entry.id   AF-A0AAV2PRD7-F1
#
_cell.length_a   1.000
_cell.length_b   1.000
_cell.length_c   1.000
_cell.angle_alpha   90.00
_cell.angle_beta   90.00
_cell.angle_gamma   90.00
#
_symmetry.space_group_name_H-M   'P 1'
#
loop_
_entity.id
_entity.type
_entity.pdbx_description
1 polymer ?
#
loop_
_entity_poly.entity_id
_entity_poly.type
_entity_poly.pdbx_seq_one_letter_code
_entity_poly.pdbx_strand_id
1 'polypeptide(L)'
;GGNAHKGARQHGEGGTSYITAEADWSLVKPGEHEGDGRVYIMTSRKDICGSPPLDCDYECLALDEFNMKHTCICAPNWILDQDQKSCIPPGASIFLTTTYLVIIVLGIFVIILISSISIFC
;
A
#
# COMPACT_ATOMS: atom_id res chain seq x y z
N GLY A 1 -10.59 -19.30 17.18
CA GLY A 1 -12.03 -19.52 17.42
C GLY A 1 -12.22 -20.84 18.16
N GLY A 2 -13.03 -20.87 19.21
CA GLY A 2 -13.25 -22.05 20.06
C GLY A 2 -14.50 -22.87 19.71
N ASN A 3 -14.54 -24.13 20.17
CA ASN A 3 -15.59 -25.12 19.87
C ASN A 3 -16.93 -24.88 20.63
N ALA A 4 -17.50 -23.68 20.53
CA ALA A 4 -18.77 -23.36 21.21
C ALA A 4 -19.97 -24.20 20.72
N HIS A 5 -19.84 -24.89 19.58
CA HIS A 5 -20.89 -25.72 19.01
C HIS A 5 -20.96 -27.15 19.60
N LYS A 6 -19.99 -27.59 20.42
CA LYS A 6 -19.88 -28.99 20.87
C LYS A 6 -20.72 -29.36 22.12
N GLY A 7 -21.52 -28.45 22.68
CA GLY A 7 -22.52 -28.84 23.68
C GLY A 7 -23.19 -27.69 24.41
N ALA A 8 -24.47 -27.86 24.75
CA ALA A 8 -25.34 -26.85 25.40
C ALA A 8 -24.91 -26.40 26.81
N ARG A 9 -23.78 -26.91 27.34
CA ARG A 9 -23.19 -26.53 28.64
C ARG A 9 -21.67 -26.39 28.59
N GLN A 10 -21.07 -26.43 27.40
CA GLN A 10 -19.65 -26.18 27.24
C GLN A 10 -19.47 -24.69 26.94
N HIS A 11 -18.82 -23.97 27.85
CA HIS A 11 -18.38 -22.61 27.58
C HIS A 11 -17.34 -22.72 26.47
N GLY A 12 -17.55 -22.03 25.34
CA GLY A 12 -16.61 -22.05 24.22
C GLY A 12 -15.21 -21.72 24.73
N GLU A 13 -14.20 -22.49 24.34
CA GLU A 13 -12.84 -22.47 24.93
C GLU A 13 -12.06 -21.15 24.76
N GLY A 14 -12.70 -20.09 24.29
CA GLY A 14 -12.03 -18.86 23.87
C GLY A 14 -11.18 -19.13 22.63
N GLY A 15 -10.91 -18.09 21.85
CA GLY A 15 -9.89 -18.13 20.81
C GLY A 15 -8.80 -17.17 21.21
N THR A 16 -7.53 -17.56 21.03
CA THR A 16 -6.44 -16.59 20.99
C THR A 16 -6.37 -16.01 19.58
N SER A 17 -6.21 -14.69 19.50
CA SER A 17 -5.87 -14.00 18.27
C SER A 17 -4.43 -13.54 18.41
N TYR A 18 -3.59 -13.86 17.43
CA TYR A 18 -2.21 -13.40 17.39
C TYR A 18 -2.08 -12.41 16.22
N ILE A 19 -1.40 -11.30 16.49
CA ILE A 19 -1.03 -10.31 15.49
C ILE A 19 0.45 -10.49 15.19
N THR A 20 0.79 -10.50 13.90
CA THR A 20 2.16 -10.75 13.44
C THR A 20 3.02 -9.51 13.64
N ALA A 21 4.34 -9.67 13.62
CA ALA A 21 5.27 -8.55 13.73
C ALA A 21 5.20 -7.62 12.49
N GLU A 22 4.73 -8.14 11.36
CA GLU A 22 4.52 -7.41 10.11
C GLU A 22 3.23 -6.57 10.10
N ALA A 23 2.45 -6.59 11.18
CA ALA A 23 1.29 -5.74 11.29
C ALA A 23 1.68 -4.26 11.27
N ASP A 24 0.88 -3.45 10.58
CA ASP A 24 1.09 -2.01 10.53
C ASP A 24 0.56 -1.34 11.80
N TRP A 25 1.48 -0.82 12.60
CA TRP A 25 1.20 -0.10 13.84
C TRP A 25 1.25 1.43 13.68
N SER A 26 1.47 1.94 12.46
CA SER A 26 1.68 3.37 12.19
C SER A 26 0.53 4.27 12.65
N LEU A 27 -0.69 3.71 12.74
CA LEU A 27 -1.90 4.40 13.16
C LEU A 27 -2.29 4.13 14.62
N VAL A 28 -1.53 3.33 15.37
CA VAL A 28 -1.87 2.95 16.74
C VAL A 28 -1.23 3.89 17.74
N LYS A 29 -2.06 4.53 18.57
CA LYS A 29 -1.60 5.31 19.72
C LYS A 29 -2.04 4.65 21.03
N PRO A 30 -1.10 4.16 21.85
CA PRO A 30 -1.44 3.54 23.12
C PRO A 30 -2.03 4.59 24.09
N GLY A 31 -3.11 4.23 24.77
CA GLY A 31 -3.73 5.07 25.80
C GLY A 31 -4.51 6.29 25.27
N GLU A 32 -4.82 6.36 23.97
CA GLU A 32 -5.61 7.47 23.41
C GLU A 32 -7.07 7.46 23.90
N HIS A 33 -7.59 6.29 24.30
CA HIS A 33 -8.95 6.13 24.83
C HIS A 33 -8.96 5.34 26.15
N GLU A 34 -9.77 5.81 27.12
CA GLU A 34 -10.04 5.11 28.38
C GLU A 34 -11.32 4.24 28.26
N GLY A 35 -11.33 3.06 28.89
CA GLY A 35 -12.48 2.16 28.96
C GLY A 35 -12.33 0.87 28.15
N ASP A 36 -13.44 0.14 27.99
CA ASP A 36 -13.46 -1.14 27.28
C ASP A 36 -13.15 -0.94 25.79
N GLY A 37 -12.06 -1.55 25.33
CA GLY A 37 -11.66 -1.54 23.93
C GLY A 37 -12.57 -2.41 23.06
N ARG A 38 -12.76 -2.01 21.81
CA ARG A 38 -13.42 -2.82 20.77
C ARG A 38 -12.43 -3.13 19.66
N VAL A 39 -12.47 -4.35 19.13
CA VAL A 39 -11.66 -4.77 17.99
C VAL A 39 -12.59 -5.11 16.83
N TYR A 40 -12.36 -4.48 15.69
CA TYR A 40 -13.06 -4.78 14.45
C TYR A 40 -12.09 -5.50 13.50
N ILE A 41 -12.48 -6.68 13.04
CA ILE A 41 -11.71 -7.45 12.06
C ILE A 41 -12.32 -7.17 10.69
N MET A 42 -11.62 -6.39 9.89
CA MET A 42 -12.02 -6.04 8.53
C MET A 42 -11.13 -6.80 7.55
N THR A 43 -11.73 -7.35 6.50
CA THR A 43 -10.99 -8.06 5.45
C THR A 43 -10.57 -7.07 4.36
N SER A 44 -9.35 -7.21 3.84
CA SER A 44 -8.99 -6.56 2.58
C SER A 44 -9.86 -7.11 1.44
N ARG A 45 -10.14 -6.27 0.45
CA ARG A 45 -10.83 -6.67 -0.78
C ARG A 45 -9.88 -6.49 -1.96
N LYS A 46 -9.93 -7.43 -2.90
CA LYS A 46 -9.20 -7.30 -4.15
C LYS A 46 -9.78 -6.16 -5.00
N ASP A 47 -8.88 -5.42 -5.61
CA ASP A 47 -9.12 -4.49 -6.70
C ASP A 47 -9.91 -3.22 -6.29
N ILE A 48 -11.16 -3.32 -5.81
CA ILE A 48 -12.02 -2.15 -5.59
C ILE A 48 -12.62 -2.13 -4.19
N CYS A 49 -12.40 -1.06 -3.42
CA CYS A 49 -13.11 -0.83 -2.16
C CYS A 49 -13.49 0.64 -1.92
N GLY A 50 -14.34 0.87 -0.91
CA GLY A 50 -14.77 2.21 -0.50
C GLY A 50 -15.89 2.84 -1.34
N SER A 51 -16.31 4.02 -0.91
CA SER A 51 -17.19 4.93 -1.66
C SER A 51 -16.70 6.36 -1.44
N PRO A 52 -16.19 7.06 -2.48
CA PRO A 52 -16.12 6.65 -3.89
C PRO A 52 -15.19 5.44 -4.11
N PRO A 53 -15.40 4.65 -5.19
CA PRO A 53 -14.62 3.44 -5.42
C PRO A 53 -13.14 3.79 -5.65
N LEU A 54 -12.26 3.20 -4.83
CA LEU A 54 -10.82 3.21 -5.01
C LEU A 54 -10.40 1.92 -5.69
N ASP A 55 -9.81 2.05 -6.88
CA ASP A 55 -9.26 0.96 -7.68
C ASP A 55 -7.75 0.84 -7.39
N CYS A 56 -7.33 -0.30 -6.86
CA CYS A 56 -5.98 -0.60 -6.39
C CYS A 56 -5.35 -1.72 -7.23
N ASP A 57 -4.05 -1.66 -7.48
CA ASP A 57 -3.34 -2.69 -8.25
C ASP A 57 -3.26 -4.07 -7.56
N TYR A 58 -3.41 -4.12 -6.23
CA TYR A 58 -3.26 -5.35 -5.45
C TYR A 58 -4.42 -5.56 -4.46
N GLU A 59 -4.43 -4.87 -3.33
CA GLU A 59 -5.50 -5.01 -2.33
C GLU A 59 -5.89 -3.65 -1.77
N CYS A 60 -7.17 -3.53 -1.43
CA CYS A 60 -7.78 -2.34 -0.83
C CYS A 60 -8.22 -2.66 0.59
N LEU A 61 -7.75 -1.85 1.55
CA LEU A 61 -7.96 -2.01 2.98
C LEU A 61 -8.91 -0.93 3.51
N ALA A 62 -9.94 -1.34 4.24
CA ALA A 62 -10.78 -0.42 5.01
C ALA A 62 -10.09 -0.06 6.34
N LEU A 63 -9.96 1.25 6.60
CA LEU A 63 -9.32 1.79 7.80
C LEU A 63 -10.32 2.19 8.90
N ASP A 64 -11.62 2.10 8.61
CA ASP A 64 -12.68 2.56 9.49
C ASP A 64 -13.89 1.61 9.45
N GLU A 65 -14.63 1.54 10.56
CA GLU A 65 -15.77 0.65 10.75
C GLU A 65 -16.90 0.91 9.75
N PHE A 66 -16.99 2.14 9.24
CA PHE A 66 -17.97 2.56 8.24
C PHE A 66 -17.49 2.44 6.79
N ASN A 67 -16.28 1.90 6.55
CA ASN A 67 -15.64 1.83 5.22
C ASN A 67 -15.50 3.20 4.52
N MET A 68 -15.56 4.31 5.26
CA MET A 68 -15.42 5.65 4.69
C MET A 68 -13.96 5.98 4.37
N LYS A 69 -13.02 5.47 5.17
CA LYS A 69 -11.59 5.62 4.96
C LYS A 69 -11.00 4.32 4.44
N HIS A 70 -10.31 4.38 3.32
CA HIS A 70 -9.73 3.22 2.63
C HIS A 70 -8.36 3.57 2.05
N THR A 71 -7.49 2.57 1.94
CA THR A 71 -6.13 2.71 1.39
C THR A 71 -5.75 1.48 0.57
N CYS A 72 -4.94 1.64 -0.47
CA CYS A 72 -4.34 0.52 -1.17
C CYS A 72 -3.12 -0.01 -0.42
N ILE A 73 -2.88 -1.32 -0.51
CA ILE A 73 -1.68 -1.99 0.00
C ILE A 73 -1.06 -2.82 -1.13
N CYS A 74 0.25 -3.06 -1.04
CA CYS A 74 1.01 -3.83 -2.03
C CYS A 74 1.46 -5.17 -1.48
N ALA A 75 1.80 -6.09 -2.38
CA ALA A 75 2.42 -7.36 -2.02
C ALA A 75 3.74 -7.16 -1.24
N PRO A 76 4.21 -8.18 -0.48
CA PRO A 76 5.47 -8.10 0.22
C PRO A 76 6.62 -7.73 -0.74
N ASN A 77 7.47 -6.79 -0.32
CA ASN A 77 8.57 -6.23 -1.12
C ASN A 77 8.15 -5.32 -2.29
N TRP A 78 6.92 -4.82 -2.31
CA TRP A 78 6.46 -3.78 -3.24
C TRP A 78 6.06 -2.53 -2.48
N ILE A 79 6.18 -1.36 -3.12
CA ILE A 79 5.91 -0.06 -2.49
C ILE A 79 4.73 0.59 -3.20
N LEU A 80 3.85 1.22 -2.42
CA LEU A 80 2.74 2.02 -2.96
C LEU A 80 3.30 3.30 -3.58
N ASP A 81 2.93 3.56 -4.82
CA ASP A 81 3.36 4.73 -5.58
C ASP A 81 2.68 6.02 -5.10
N GLN A 82 3.14 7.18 -5.57
CA GLN A 82 2.60 8.50 -5.20
C GLN A 82 1.12 8.67 -5.53
N ASP A 83 0.62 7.93 -6.52
CA ASP A 83 -0.78 7.91 -6.92
C ASP A 83 -1.69 7.20 -5.89
N GLN A 84 -1.13 6.62 -4.83
CA GLN A 84 -1.81 5.86 -3.77
C GLN A 84 -2.63 4.67 -4.25
N LYS A 85 -2.38 4.21 -5.49
CA LYS A 85 -3.10 3.10 -6.15
C LYS A 85 -2.17 2.05 -6.70
N SER A 86 -1.10 2.51 -7.36
CA SER A 86 -0.18 1.65 -8.10
C SER A 86 0.89 1.05 -7.21
N CYS A 87 1.30 -0.18 -7.50
CA CYS A 87 2.39 -0.85 -6.78
C CYS A 87 3.64 -0.91 -7.64
N ILE A 88 4.75 -0.36 -7.13
CA ILE A 88 6.04 -0.34 -7.83
C ILE A 88 7.08 -1.21 -7.12
N PRO A 89 7.97 -1.88 -7.86
CA PRO A 89 9.07 -2.60 -7.26
C PRO A 89 10.08 -1.60 -6.64
N PRO A 90 10.73 -1.95 -5.52
CA PRO A 90 11.71 -1.10 -4.86
C PRO A 90 12.86 -0.79 -5.82
N GLY A 91 13.08 0.51 -6.06
CA GLY A 91 14.09 0.99 -7.01
C GLY A 91 13.56 1.33 -8.41
N ALA A 92 12.28 1.08 -8.73
CA ALA A 92 11.68 1.49 -10.01
C ALA A 92 11.86 3.00 -10.30
N SER A 93 11.69 3.83 -9.27
CA SER A 93 11.90 5.28 -9.37
C SER A 93 13.34 5.64 -9.75
N ILE A 94 14.32 4.86 -9.33
CA ILE A 94 15.74 5.04 -9.67
C ILE A 94 15.98 4.72 -11.15
N PHE A 95 15.36 3.65 -11.67
CA PHE A 95 15.46 3.29 -13.09
C PHE A 95 14.84 4.34 -14.00
N LEU A 96 13.66 4.85 -13.66
CA LEU A 96 12.99 5.94 -14.38
C LEU A 96 13.83 7.22 -14.36
N THR A 97 14.33 7.62 -13.19
CA THR A 97 15.19 8.81 -13.04
C THR A 97 16.49 8.68 -13.84
N THR A 98 17.14 7.51 -13.78
CA THR A 98 18.39 7.27 -14.51
C THR A 98 18.16 7.27 -16.01
N THR A 99 17.09 6.64 -16.49
CA THR A 99 16.74 6.61 -17.93
C THR A 99 16.46 8.02 -18.45
N TYR A 100 15.73 8.83 -17.69
CA TYR A 100 15.42 10.20 -18.07
C TYR A 100 16.66 11.10 -18.12
N LEU A 101 17.57 10.97 -17.14
CA LEU A 101 18.84 11.69 -17.15
C LEU A 101 19.72 11.32 -18.34
N VAL A 102 19.80 10.03 -18.69
CA VAL A 102 20.57 9.57 -19.86
C VAL A 102 20.02 10.16 -21.16
N ILE A 103 18.70 10.18 -21.33
CA ILE A 103 18.05 10.77 -22.52
C ILE A 103 18.35 12.27 -22.63
N ILE A 104 18.28 13.02 -21.53
CA ILE A 104 18.58 14.46 -21.52
C ILE A 104 20.03 14.70 -21.95
N VAL A 105 20.98 13.98 -21.35
CA VAL A 105 22.42 14.16 -21.64
C VAL A 105 22.72 13.82 -23.10
N LEU A 106 22.20 12.71 -23.62
CA LEU A 106 22.34 12.33 -25.04
C LEU A 106 21.70 13.38 -25.96
N GLY A 107 20.51 13.88 -25.61
CA GLY A 107 19.81 14.90 -26.38
C GLY A 107 20.61 16.20 -26.51
N ILE A 108 21.19 16.68 -25.39
CA ILE A 108 22.06 17.86 -25.40
C ILE A 108 23.28 17.64 -26.30
N PHE A 109 23.91 16.46 -26.21
CA PHE A 109 25.08 16.14 -27.02
C PHE A 109 24.77 16.17 -28.52
N VAL A 110 23.63 15.60 -28.93
CA VAL A 110 23.18 15.62 -30.33
C VAL A 110 22.90 17.04 -30.81
N ILE A 111 22.27 17.88 -29.99
CA ILE A 111 22.00 19.29 -30.33
C ILE A 111 23.32 20.06 -30.53
N ILE A 112 24.30 19.86 -29.64
CA ILE A 112 25.62 20.49 -29.76
C ILE A 112 26.30 20.05 -31.07
N LEU A 113 26.29 18.76 -31.38
CA LEU A 113 26.88 18.25 -32.63
C LEU A 113 26.23 18.87 -33.88
N ILE A 114 24.90 18.93 -33.94
CA ILE A 114 24.18 19.54 -35.07
C ILE A 114 24.48 21.05 -35.19
N SER A 115 24.55 21.75 -34.06
CA SER A 115 24.88 23.18 -34.05
C SER A 115 26.32 23.45 -34.52
N SER A 116 27.28 22.60 -34.13
CA SER A 116 28.67 22.73 -34.55
C SER A 116 28.86 22.49 -36.04
N ILE A 117 28.13 21.52 -36.62
CA ILE A 117 28.15 21.25 -38.07
C ILE A 117 27.55 22.44 -38.84
N SER A 118 26.47 23.01 -38.33
CA SER A 118 25.81 24.18 -38.94
C SER A 118 26.66 25.47 -38.89
N ILE A 119 27.65 25.55 -38.00
CA ILE A 119 28.56 26.71 -37.89
C ILE A 119 29.77 26.54 -38.81
N PHE A 120 30.17 25.29 -39.10
CA PHE A 120 31.35 24.97 -39.91
C PHE A 120 31.05 24.73 -41.40
N CYS A 121 29.78 24.57 -41.78
CA CYS A 121 29.30 24.57 -43.18
C CYS A 121 28.80 25.96 -43.60
#